data_AF-A0A1E4FVM3-F1
#
_entry.id   AF-A0A1E4FVM3-F1
#
_cell.length_a   1.000
_cell.length_b   1.000
_cell.length_c   1.000
_cell.angle_alpha   90.00
_cell.angle_beta   90.00
_cell.angle_gamma   90.00
#
_symmetry.space_group_name_H-M   'P 1'
#
loop_
_entity.id
_entity.type
_entity.pdbx_description
1 polymer ?
#
loop_
_entity_poly.entity_id
_entity_poly.type
_entity_poly.pdbx_seq_one_letter_code
_entity_poly.pdbx_strand_id
1 'polypeptide(L)'
;MSTLYATYPNPTAAEQAARSLLQEGAASTDMRVVCWPTGGMVSLVTPTGQLDRGRSEQILQRFSPLSVGDTFEARRATGATNLYEDDFQADAKIRFQGPRWENCFYQDFQPAYYYGSELAHDMHLRDCDWSEIEGEARRNWPNHFCFAWEDIKGAVQYGYDRVSSGVIAPL
;
A
#
# COMPACT_ATOMS: atom_id res chain seq x y z
N MET A 1 2.28 -6.14 -17.27
CA MET A 1 1.94 -4.80 -16.75
C MET A 1 3.19 -4.23 -16.13
N SER A 2 3.59 -3.02 -16.51
CA SER A 2 4.72 -2.32 -15.88
C SER A 2 4.16 -1.44 -14.79
N THR A 3 4.40 -1.82 -13.53
CA THR A 3 4.01 -1.02 -12.38
C THR A 3 5.13 -0.07 -12.01
N LEU A 4 4.81 1.19 -11.74
CA LEU A 4 5.75 2.12 -11.13
C LEU A 4 5.20 2.52 -9.77
N TYR A 5 6.01 2.36 -8.75
CA TYR A 5 5.74 2.81 -7.40
C TYR A 5 6.58 4.05 -7.15
N ALA A 6 6.02 5.01 -6.42
CA ALA A 6 6.76 6.14 -5.88
C ALA A 6 6.21 6.44 -4.51
N THR A 7 7.06 6.48 -3.49
CA THR A 7 6.65 6.81 -2.11
C THR A 7 7.08 8.24 -1.80
N TYR A 8 6.23 9.05 -1.20
CA TYR A 8 6.46 10.46 -0.84
C TYR A 8 6.47 10.68 0.67
N PRO A 9 7.08 11.77 1.17
CA PRO A 9 7.07 12.07 2.60
C PRO A 9 5.71 12.58 3.11
N ASN A 10 4.84 13.10 2.24
CA ASN A 10 3.56 13.71 2.61
C ASN A 10 2.49 13.48 1.51
N PRO A 11 1.17 13.61 1.81
CA PRO A 11 0.10 13.22 0.88
C PRO A 11 -0.04 14.26 -0.24
N THR A 12 0.21 15.52 0.09
CA THR A 12 0.15 16.64 -0.85
C THR A 12 1.15 16.46 -2.00
N ALA A 13 2.39 16.04 -1.72
CA ALA A 13 3.40 15.77 -2.73
C ALA A 13 2.97 14.63 -3.68
N ALA A 14 2.42 13.56 -3.12
CA ALA A 14 1.93 12.44 -3.91
C ALA A 14 0.71 12.81 -4.77
N GLU A 15 -0.24 13.56 -4.21
CA GLU A 15 -1.39 14.09 -4.96
C GLU A 15 -0.96 15.04 -6.09
N GLN A 16 0.04 15.88 -5.85
CA GLN A 16 0.58 16.80 -6.86
C GLN A 16 1.31 16.04 -7.98
N ALA A 17 2.10 15.03 -7.62
CA ALA A 17 2.76 14.15 -8.58
C ALA A 17 1.74 13.40 -9.45
N ALA A 18 0.71 12.86 -8.80
CA ALA A 18 -0.42 12.21 -9.45
C ALA A 18 -1.10 13.14 -10.46
N ARG A 19 -1.51 14.33 -10.01
CA ARG A 19 -2.14 15.32 -10.89
C ARG A 19 -1.25 15.67 -12.07
N SER A 20 0.06 15.80 -11.86
CA SER A 20 1.02 16.13 -12.92
C SER A 20 1.16 14.99 -13.95
N LEU A 21 1.19 13.73 -13.52
CA LEU A 21 1.21 12.57 -14.42
C LEU A 21 -0.02 12.55 -15.35
N LEU A 22 -1.19 12.84 -14.80
CA LEU A 22 -2.44 12.92 -15.57
C LEU A 22 -2.46 14.12 -16.52
N GLN A 23 -2.10 15.31 -16.03
CA GLN A 23 -2.11 16.56 -16.81
C GLN A 23 -1.10 16.53 -17.96
N GLU A 24 0.06 15.90 -17.75
CA GLU A 24 1.11 15.81 -18.76
C GLU A 24 0.93 14.59 -19.69
N GLY A 25 -0.07 13.74 -19.43
CA GLY A 25 -0.36 12.54 -20.23
C GLY A 25 0.72 11.46 -20.12
N ALA A 26 1.43 11.40 -18.99
CA ALA A 26 2.45 10.39 -18.71
C ALA A 26 1.85 9.08 -18.15
N ALA A 27 0.63 9.14 -17.60
CA ALA A 27 -0.15 8.00 -17.11
C ALA A 27 -1.64 8.13 -17.51
N SER A 28 -2.37 7.00 -17.55
CA SER A 28 -3.82 6.99 -17.80
C SER A 28 -4.63 7.37 -16.56
N THR A 29 -5.93 7.63 -16.74
CA THR A 29 -6.90 7.94 -15.67
C THR A 29 -7.12 6.84 -14.63
N ASP A 30 -6.63 5.62 -14.86
CA ASP A 30 -6.80 4.49 -13.93
C ASP A 30 -5.80 4.53 -12.75
N MET A 31 -5.30 5.73 -12.47
CA MET A 31 -4.28 6.03 -11.50
C MET A 31 -4.84 6.06 -10.05
N ARG A 32 -4.62 5.00 -9.28
CA ARG A 32 -4.88 4.79 -7.83
C ARG A 32 -3.81 5.33 -6.84
N VAL A 33 -4.06 6.51 -6.29
CA VAL A 33 -3.24 7.10 -5.21
C VAL A 33 -3.60 6.46 -3.86
N VAL A 34 -2.65 5.88 -3.13
CA VAL A 34 -2.90 5.14 -1.87
C VAL A 34 -2.29 5.81 -0.64
N CYS A 35 -3.05 6.43 0.26
CA CYS A 35 -2.46 7.09 1.45
C CYS A 35 -2.12 6.15 2.61
N TRP A 36 -1.18 6.55 3.49
CA TRP A 36 -0.84 5.85 4.75
C TRP A 36 -0.72 6.85 5.90
N PRO A 37 -1.16 6.52 7.12
CA PRO A 37 -1.14 7.44 8.26
C PRO A 37 0.18 7.51 9.05
N THR A 38 1.11 6.55 8.93
CA THR A 38 2.16 6.34 9.96
C THR A 38 3.63 6.60 9.60
N GLY A 39 3.98 7.24 8.47
CA GLY A 39 5.39 7.61 8.27
C GLY A 39 5.91 7.98 6.88
N GLY A 40 5.05 8.09 5.87
CA GLY A 40 5.49 8.47 4.52
C GLY A 40 4.57 7.85 3.49
N MET A 41 3.88 8.73 2.80
CA MET A 41 2.77 8.54 1.90
C MET A 41 3.06 7.78 0.60
N VAL A 42 2.03 7.04 0.18
CA VAL A 42 1.49 7.09 -1.17
C VAL A 42 2.32 6.65 -2.35
N SER A 43 2.14 5.37 -2.69
CA SER A 43 2.40 4.79 -3.99
C SER A 43 1.53 5.40 -5.09
N LEU A 44 2.13 5.52 -6.28
CA LEU A 44 1.56 6.04 -7.50
C LEU A 44 1.58 4.99 -8.64
N VAL A 45 0.71 3.99 -8.53
CA VAL A 45 -0.04 3.32 -9.62
C VAL A 45 0.66 2.53 -10.73
N THR A 46 0.23 1.27 -10.80
CA THR A 46 -0.05 0.43 -11.96
C THR A 46 -0.99 1.05 -13.02
N PRO A 47 -0.50 1.61 -14.14
CA PRO A 47 -1.38 1.72 -15.30
C PRO A 47 -1.68 0.31 -15.82
N THR A 48 -2.96 0.01 -16.01
CA THR A 48 -3.40 -1.08 -16.91
C THR A 48 -3.10 -0.75 -18.39
N GLY A 49 -2.65 0.48 -18.69
CA GLY A 49 -2.30 1.01 -20.01
C GLY A 49 -0.80 1.31 -20.23
N GLN A 50 -0.48 2.09 -21.27
CA GLN A 50 0.89 2.51 -21.58
C GLN A 50 1.43 3.48 -20.51
N LEU A 51 2.51 3.07 -19.85
CA LEU A 51 3.35 3.95 -19.03
C LEU A 51 4.50 4.48 -19.90
N ASP A 52 4.62 5.80 -20.04
CA ASP A 52 5.91 6.37 -20.47
C ASP A 52 6.82 6.42 -19.24
N ARG A 53 7.65 5.38 -19.07
CA ARG A 53 8.45 5.20 -17.85
C ARG A 53 9.39 6.37 -17.60
N GLY A 54 10.17 6.76 -18.60
CA GLY A 54 11.16 7.83 -18.44
C GLY A 54 10.51 9.16 -18.10
N ARG A 55 9.37 9.46 -18.74
CA ARG A 55 8.61 10.68 -18.44
C ARG A 55 7.93 10.63 -17.07
N SER A 56 7.37 9.48 -16.71
CA SER A 56 6.72 9.27 -15.41
C SER A 56 7.73 9.42 -14.27
N GLU A 57 8.89 8.78 -14.36
CA GLU A 57 9.97 8.92 -13.39
C GLU A 57 10.43 10.38 -13.26
N GLN A 58 10.60 11.10 -14.38
CA GLN A 58 10.94 12.52 -14.35
C GLN A 58 9.89 13.38 -13.64
N ILE A 59 8.59 13.14 -13.89
CA ILE A 59 7.51 13.88 -13.24
C ILE A 59 7.47 13.57 -11.76
N LEU A 60 7.58 12.29 -11.38
CA LEU A 60 7.59 11.85 -9.98
C LEU A 60 8.75 12.51 -9.21
N GLN A 61 9.96 12.51 -9.77
CA GLN A 61 11.15 13.08 -9.15
C GLN A 61 11.02 14.59 -8.82
N ARG A 62 10.18 15.35 -9.54
CA ARG A 62 9.93 16.78 -9.24
C ARG A 62 9.34 17.01 -7.86
N PHE A 63 8.68 15.99 -7.30
CA PHE A 63 8.00 16.07 -6.01
C PHE A 63 8.79 15.39 -4.88
N SER A 64 10.09 15.12 -5.11
CA SER A 64 11.02 14.56 -4.11
C SER A 64 10.51 13.28 -3.44
N PRO A 65 10.29 12.20 -4.21
CA PRO A 65 9.92 10.92 -3.65
C PRO A 65 11.08 10.36 -2.81
N LEU A 66 10.72 9.55 -1.83
CA LEU A 66 11.61 8.77 -0.98
C LEU A 66 12.18 7.56 -1.72
N SER A 67 11.36 6.96 -2.57
CA SER A 67 11.69 5.83 -3.42
C SER A 67 10.86 5.90 -4.70
N VAL A 68 11.43 5.38 -5.79
CA VAL A 68 10.75 5.16 -7.08
C VAL A 68 11.25 3.84 -7.63
N GLY A 69 10.36 2.91 -7.99
CA GLY A 69 10.76 1.58 -8.44
C GLY A 69 9.60 0.69 -8.89
N ASP A 70 9.93 -0.54 -9.29
CA ASP A 70 8.94 -1.53 -9.74
C ASP A 70 8.22 -2.24 -8.59
N THR A 71 8.71 -2.07 -7.37
CA THR A 71 8.17 -2.66 -6.14
C THR A 71 7.74 -1.58 -5.17
N PHE A 72 6.70 -1.86 -4.39
CA PHE A 72 6.31 -1.00 -3.28
C PHE A 72 7.37 -1.07 -2.18
N GLU A 73 8.00 0.07 -1.86
CA GLU A 73 8.91 0.19 -0.73
C GLU A 73 8.25 1.05 0.36
N ALA A 74 7.73 0.40 1.41
CA ALA A 74 7.29 1.11 2.61
C ALA A 74 8.50 1.64 3.37
N ARG A 75 8.46 2.89 3.86
CA ARG A 75 9.62 3.58 4.48
C ARG A 75 10.16 2.88 5.74
N ARG A 76 9.35 2.04 6.39
CA ARG A 76 9.72 1.17 7.53
C ARG A 76 9.76 -0.32 7.19
N ALA A 77 9.67 -0.68 5.91
CA ALA A 77 10.11 -1.98 5.44
C ALA A 77 11.64 -2.07 5.63
N THR A 78 12.07 -2.25 6.88
CA THR A 78 13.20 -3.12 7.17
C THR A 78 12.98 -4.37 6.31
N GLY A 79 14.03 -5.00 5.78
CA GLY A 79 13.89 -6.23 4.96
C GLY A 79 12.96 -7.32 5.56
N ALA A 80 12.61 -7.20 6.84
CA ALA A 80 11.56 -7.89 7.58
C ALA A 80 10.15 -7.89 6.94
N THR A 81 9.61 -6.82 6.35
CA THR A 81 8.23 -6.89 5.78
C THR A 81 8.18 -7.63 4.45
N ASN A 82 9.27 -7.60 3.69
CA ASN A 82 9.42 -8.41 2.48
C ASN A 82 9.43 -9.92 2.80
N LEU A 83 9.68 -10.30 4.07
CA LEU A 83 9.59 -11.71 4.51
C LEU A 83 8.17 -12.26 4.48
N TYR A 84 7.14 -11.39 4.50
CA TYR A 84 5.74 -11.79 4.57
C TYR A 84 4.98 -11.60 3.26
N GLU A 85 5.65 -11.16 2.19
CA GLU A 85 5.02 -10.85 0.90
C GLU A 85 4.28 -12.07 0.32
N ASP A 86 4.91 -13.25 0.39
CA ASP A 86 4.31 -14.50 -0.08
C ASP A 86 3.04 -14.86 0.72
N ASP A 87 3.04 -14.63 2.04
CA ASP A 87 1.87 -14.86 2.90
C ASP A 87 0.74 -13.88 2.55
N PHE A 88 1.07 -12.61 2.35
CA PHE A 88 0.10 -11.57 1.99
C PHE A 88 -0.53 -11.86 0.64
N GLN A 89 0.26 -12.28 -0.34
CA GLN A 89 -0.24 -12.63 -1.66
C GLN A 89 -1.12 -13.89 -1.59
N ALA A 90 -0.76 -14.88 -0.78
CA ALA A 90 -1.57 -16.08 -0.55
C ALA A 90 -2.92 -15.76 0.13
N ASP A 91 -2.92 -14.96 1.20
CA ASP A 91 -4.13 -14.52 1.89
C ASP A 91 -5.02 -13.69 0.96
N ALA A 92 -4.44 -12.74 0.21
CA ALA A 92 -5.19 -11.89 -0.71
C ALA A 92 -5.91 -12.70 -1.79
N LYS A 93 -5.25 -13.73 -2.34
CA LYS A 93 -5.85 -14.65 -3.33
C LYS A 93 -7.05 -15.41 -2.78
N ILE A 94 -7.07 -15.69 -1.47
CA ILE A 94 -8.18 -16.39 -0.81
C ILE A 94 -9.29 -15.39 -0.42
N ARG A 95 -8.90 -14.24 0.13
CA ARG A 95 -9.80 -13.23 0.71
C ARG A 95 -10.58 -12.46 -0.35
N PHE A 96 -9.92 -12.05 -1.43
CA PHE A 96 -10.48 -11.15 -2.44
C PHE A 96 -10.90 -11.94 -3.68
N GLN A 97 -11.89 -12.82 -3.52
CA GLN A 97 -12.45 -13.64 -4.59
C GLN A 97 -13.87 -13.22 -5.00
N GLY A 98 -14.20 -13.48 -6.26
CA GLY A 98 -15.54 -13.28 -6.82
C GLY A 98 -15.72 -11.96 -7.58
N PRO A 99 -16.93 -11.70 -8.12
CA PRO A 99 -17.16 -10.62 -9.10
C PRO A 99 -16.81 -9.22 -8.57
N ARG A 100 -16.87 -9.01 -7.25
CA ARG A 100 -16.51 -7.73 -6.62
C ARG A 100 -15.04 -7.36 -6.82
N TRP A 101 -14.15 -8.34 -6.91
CA TRP A 101 -12.70 -8.15 -6.92
C TRP A 101 -12.07 -8.51 -8.27
N GLU A 102 -12.87 -8.81 -9.29
CA GLU A 102 -12.40 -9.35 -10.58
C GLU A 102 -11.42 -8.44 -11.34
N ASN A 103 -11.51 -7.13 -11.10
CA ASN A 103 -10.63 -6.11 -11.68
C ASN A 103 -9.59 -5.57 -10.69
N CYS A 104 -9.43 -6.23 -9.54
CA CYS A 104 -8.45 -5.87 -8.53
C CYS A 104 -7.28 -6.86 -8.59
N PHE A 105 -6.09 -6.34 -8.36
CA PHE A 105 -4.87 -7.12 -8.29
C PHE A 105 -4.31 -7.09 -6.87
N TYR A 106 -3.37 -7.97 -6.57
CA TYR A 106 -2.73 -8.00 -5.26
C TYR A 106 -2.17 -6.63 -4.85
N GLN A 107 -1.61 -5.88 -5.81
CA GLN A 107 -1.08 -4.53 -5.62
C GLN A 107 -2.11 -3.52 -5.10
N ASP A 108 -3.41 -3.75 -5.33
CA ASP A 108 -4.49 -2.92 -4.78
C ASP A 108 -4.70 -3.18 -3.28
N PHE A 109 -4.39 -4.39 -2.80
CA PHE A 109 -4.59 -4.81 -1.42
C PHE A 109 -3.31 -4.82 -0.59
N GLN A 110 -2.16 -5.04 -1.23
CA GLN A 110 -0.81 -5.04 -0.68
C GLN A 110 -0.61 -3.94 0.36
N PRO A 111 -0.85 -2.66 0.02
CA PRO A 111 -1.22 -1.60 0.94
C PRO A 111 -1.67 -1.98 2.36
N ALA A 112 -2.83 -2.62 2.47
CA ALA A 112 -3.48 -2.88 3.74
C ALA A 112 -2.69 -3.81 4.64
N TYR A 113 -2.04 -4.82 4.07
CA TYR A 113 -1.17 -5.72 4.82
C TYR A 113 0.01 -4.97 5.43
N TYR A 114 0.66 -4.11 4.64
CA TYR A 114 1.77 -3.30 5.13
C TYR A 114 1.35 -2.36 6.26
N TYR A 115 0.15 -1.78 6.19
CA TYR A 115 -0.36 -0.97 7.30
C TYR A 115 -0.54 -1.76 8.59
N GLY A 116 -1.10 -2.97 8.50
CA GLY A 116 -1.17 -3.88 9.64
C GLY A 116 0.20 -4.16 10.25
N SER A 117 1.18 -4.46 9.40
CA SER A 117 2.56 -4.73 9.81
C SER A 117 3.22 -3.50 10.46
N GLU A 118 2.95 -2.29 9.97
CA GLU A 118 3.44 -1.07 10.60
C GLU A 118 2.82 -0.85 12.00
N LEU A 119 1.53 -1.12 12.17
CA LEU A 119 0.88 -1.06 13.49
C LEU A 119 1.57 -2.01 14.47
N ALA A 120 1.89 -3.23 14.04
CA ALA A 120 2.60 -4.21 14.88
C ALA A 120 4.07 -3.83 15.18
N HIS A 121 4.67 -2.94 14.40
CA HIS A 121 5.99 -2.38 14.68
C HIS A 121 5.94 -1.20 15.66
N ASP A 122 4.78 -0.61 15.91
CA ASP A 122 4.61 0.35 17.00
C ASP A 122 4.67 -0.39 18.34
N MET A 123 5.66 -0.04 19.17
CA MET A 123 5.88 -0.67 20.47
C MET A 123 4.68 -0.57 21.40
N HIS A 124 3.80 0.42 21.22
CA HIS A 124 2.60 0.57 22.06
C HIS A 124 1.47 -0.35 21.63
N LEU A 125 1.46 -0.77 20.37
CA LEU A 125 0.37 -1.53 19.78
C LEU A 125 0.72 -3.01 19.62
N ARG A 126 2.00 -3.37 19.50
CA ARG A 126 2.48 -4.72 19.16
C ARG A 126 1.89 -5.87 19.99
N ASP A 127 1.71 -5.64 21.29
CA ASP A 127 1.25 -6.67 22.25
C ASP A 127 -0.25 -6.52 22.58
N CYS A 128 -0.98 -5.66 21.87
CA CYS A 128 -2.41 -5.48 22.04
C CYS A 128 -3.21 -6.52 21.24
N ASP A 129 -4.40 -6.84 21.72
CA ASP A 129 -5.35 -7.61 20.93
C ASP A 129 -5.87 -6.76 19.77
N TRP A 130 -6.13 -7.37 18.61
CA TRP A 130 -6.67 -6.66 17.44
C TRP A 130 -7.94 -5.87 17.76
N SER A 131 -8.81 -6.41 18.62
CA SER A 131 -10.05 -5.75 19.04
C SER A 131 -9.82 -4.44 19.80
N GLU A 132 -8.68 -4.27 20.46
CA GLU A 132 -8.31 -3.05 21.19
C GLU A 132 -7.81 -1.96 20.24
N ILE A 133 -7.13 -2.35 19.16
CA ILE A 133 -6.49 -1.43 18.21
C ILE A 133 -7.34 -1.15 16.96
N GLU A 134 -8.31 -2.00 16.62
CA GLU A 134 -9.13 -1.88 15.39
C GLU A 134 -9.74 -0.48 15.26
N GLY A 135 -10.26 0.06 16.38
CA GLY A 135 -10.87 1.39 16.41
C GLY A 135 -9.88 2.50 16.06
N GLU A 136 -8.64 2.41 16.51
CA GLU A 136 -7.57 3.36 16.17
C GLU A 136 -7.08 3.16 14.74
N ALA A 137 -6.83 1.92 14.35
CA ALA A 137 -6.43 1.55 13.00
C ALA A 137 -7.43 2.08 11.96
N ARG A 138 -8.74 1.95 12.25
CA ARG A 138 -9.83 2.48 11.42
C ARG A 138 -9.83 4.00 11.36
N ARG A 139 -9.65 4.70 12.48
CA ARG A 139 -9.63 6.18 12.52
C ARG A 139 -8.48 6.75 11.69
N ASN A 140 -7.36 6.04 11.67
CA ASN A 140 -6.17 6.43 10.93
C ASN A 140 -6.22 5.92 9.47
N TRP A 141 -7.17 5.03 9.11
CA TRP A 141 -7.31 4.55 7.74
C TRP A 141 -7.66 5.72 6.80
N PRO A 142 -6.96 5.88 5.67
CA PRO A 142 -7.18 7.03 4.81
C PRO A 142 -8.50 6.94 4.06
N ASN A 143 -9.29 8.02 4.14
CA ASN A 143 -10.56 8.16 3.42
C ASN A 143 -10.42 8.14 1.89
N HIS A 144 -9.21 8.37 1.37
CA HIS A 144 -8.92 8.40 -0.07
C HIS A 144 -8.36 7.09 -0.61
N PHE A 145 -8.26 6.05 0.22
CA PHE A 145 -7.91 4.72 -0.27
C PHE A 145 -9.03 4.16 -1.17
N CYS A 146 -8.65 3.33 -2.14
CA CYS A 146 -9.58 2.77 -3.13
C CYS A 146 -10.66 1.86 -2.53
N PHE A 147 -10.47 1.34 -1.31
CA PHE A 147 -11.42 0.48 -0.61
C PHE A 147 -11.84 1.02 0.75
N ALA A 148 -13.09 0.77 1.13
CA ALA A 148 -13.61 1.12 2.43
C ALA A 148 -12.95 0.26 3.53
N TRP A 149 -12.94 0.77 4.77
CA TRP A 149 -12.39 0.04 5.91
C TRP A 149 -12.96 -1.39 6.04
N GLU A 150 -14.29 -1.53 5.96
CA GLU A 150 -14.95 -2.83 6.15
C GLU A 150 -14.54 -3.87 5.09
N ASP A 151 -14.16 -3.42 3.91
CA ASP A 151 -13.71 -4.29 2.82
C ASP A 151 -12.31 -4.84 3.06
N ILE A 152 -11.48 -4.06 3.77
CA ILE A 152 -10.03 -4.26 3.80
C ILE A 152 -9.48 -4.59 5.19
N LYS A 153 -10.25 -4.38 6.25
CA LYS A 153 -9.82 -4.57 7.64
C LYS A 153 -9.27 -5.96 7.92
N GLY A 154 -9.74 -6.99 7.21
CA GLY A 154 -9.22 -8.34 7.34
C GLY A 154 -7.78 -8.50 6.83
N ALA A 155 -7.41 -7.76 5.78
CA ALA A 155 -6.02 -7.70 5.29
C ALA A 155 -5.13 -6.90 6.24
N VAL A 156 -5.65 -5.80 6.80
CA VAL A 156 -4.94 -5.02 7.83
C VAL A 156 -4.67 -5.88 9.06
N GLN A 157 -5.69 -6.56 9.58
CA GLN A 157 -5.53 -7.47 10.71
C GLN A 157 -4.51 -8.56 10.41
N TYR A 158 -4.59 -9.19 9.23
CA TYR A 158 -3.62 -10.22 8.86
C TYR A 158 -2.18 -9.69 8.87
N GLY A 159 -1.94 -8.50 8.30
CA GLY A 159 -0.62 -7.88 8.32
C GLY A 159 -0.08 -7.60 9.73
N TYR A 160 -0.97 -7.20 10.65
CA TYR A 160 -0.66 -7.01 12.06
C TYR A 160 -0.30 -8.34 12.73
N ASP A 161 -1.17 -9.34 12.59
CA ASP A 161 -1.01 -10.66 13.20
C ASP A 161 0.29 -11.36 12.75
N ARG A 162 0.69 -11.22 11.48
CA ARG A 162 1.95 -11.82 10.95
C ARG A 162 3.21 -11.28 11.64
N VAL A 163 3.25 -9.99 11.93
CA VAL A 163 4.39 -9.35 12.59
C VAL A 163 4.33 -9.58 14.11
N SER A 164 3.15 -9.44 14.73
CA SER A 164 2.99 -9.61 16.18
C SER A 164 3.21 -11.06 16.62
N SER A 165 2.77 -12.05 15.83
CA SER A 165 2.92 -13.47 16.20
C SER A 165 4.37 -13.97 16.09
N GLY A 166 5.24 -13.30 15.33
CA GLY A 166 6.62 -13.75 15.09
C GLY A 166 6.75 -15.10 14.35
N VAL A 167 5.63 -15.72 13.96
CA VAL A 167 5.59 -17.03 13.29
C VAL A 167 5.67 -16.81 11.78
N ILE A 168 6.85 -17.03 11.21
CA ILE A 168 6.98 -17.42 9.80
C ILE A 168 6.17 -18.72 9.66
N ALA A 169 5.10 -18.71 8.88
CA ALA A 169 4.30 -19.90 8.64
C ALA A 169 5.22 -20.98 8.05
N PRO A 170 5.15 -22.24 8.52
CA PRO A 170 5.88 -23.31 7.87
C PRO A 170 5.30 -23.53 6.47
N LEU A 171 6.22 -23.69 5.51
CA LEU A 171 6.00 -24.05 4.10
C LEU A 171 5.03 -25.21 3.90
#